data_AF-M1CD76-F1
#
_entry.id   AF-M1CD76-F1
#
_cell.length_a   1.000
_cell.length_b   1.000
_cell.length_c   1.000
_cell.angle_alpha   90.00
_cell.angle_beta   90.00
_cell.angle_gamma   90.00
#
_symmetry.space_group_name_H-M   'P 1'
#
loop_
_entity.id
_entity.type
_entity.pdbx_description
1 polymer ?
#
loop_
_entity_poly.entity_id
_entity_poly.type
_entity_poly.pdbx_seq_one_letter_code
_entity_poly.pdbx_strand_id
1 'polypeptide(L)'
;MRSKGPYVALHLRMEKDVWVRTGCLPGLSHEIDEMINNERKRRPELLTSRSNMTYHDRKLAGLCPLNALEVTRLLKALGAPKSARIYWAGGIPLGGKEALQPLTSEFPHFFNKEDLALPGELEPFAKKASLMAALDYIVTENSNVFMPSHGGNMGHALQVLLLLPLYITFLNRIMLIGLSEHV
;
A
#
# COMPACT_ATOMS: atom_id res chain seq x y z
N MET A 1 -7.12 -14.85 6.43
CA MET A 1 -5.79 -14.86 5.76
C MET A 1 -4.73 -15.68 6.48
N ARG A 2 -4.34 -15.33 7.72
CA ARG A 2 -3.23 -15.96 8.47
C ARG A 2 -3.34 -17.48 8.66
N SER A 3 -4.54 -18.00 8.93
CA SER A 3 -4.77 -19.45 9.12
C SER A 3 -4.50 -20.30 7.86
N LYS A 4 -4.40 -19.67 6.69
CA LYS A 4 -4.12 -20.33 5.40
C LYS A 4 -2.64 -20.23 4.98
N GLY A 5 -1.75 -19.80 5.88
CA GLY A 5 -0.29 -19.73 5.68
C GLY A 5 0.28 -18.31 5.72
N PRO A 6 1.48 -18.09 5.15
CA PRO A 6 2.09 -16.77 5.05
C PRO A 6 1.50 -15.94 3.90
N TYR A 7 1.41 -14.62 4.05
CA TYR A 7 0.89 -13.70 3.03
C TYR A 7 1.55 -12.33 3.09
N VAL A 8 1.52 -11.65 1.95
CA VAL A 8 1.96 -10.26 1.78
C VAL A 8 0.74 -9.35 1.94
N ALA A 9 0.87 -8.27 2.69
CA ALA A 9 -0.12 -7.21 2.72
C ALA A 9 0.40 -5.96 1.99
N LEU A 10 -0.35 -5.52 0.99
CA LEU A 10 -0.09 -4.32 0.22
C LEU A 10 -1.03 -3.22 0.68
N HIS A 11 -0.51 -2.04 1.02
CA HIS A 11 -1.36 -0.86 1.22
C HIS A 11 -1.30 0.01 -0.03
N LEU A 12 -2.32 -0.12 -0.87
CA LEU A 12 -2.41 0.51 -2.19
C LEU A 12 -3.13 1.85 -2.08
N ARG A 13 -2.38 2.93 -2.30
CA ARG A 13 -2.85 4.32 -2.31
C ARG A 13 -3.08 4.81 -3.73
N MET A 14 -4.03 4.19 -4.41
CA MET A 14 -4.35 4.43 -5.83
C MET A 14 -5.65 5.20 -6.04
N GLU A 15 -6.24 5.76 -4.98
CA GLU A 15 -7.49 6.51 -5.03
C GLU A 15 -7.34 7.87 -5.73
N LYS A 16 -8.43 8.36 -6.35
CA LYS A 16 -8.43 9.61 -7.11
C LYS A 16 -7.89 10.81 -6.32
N ASP A 17 -8.33 10.93 -5.07
CA ASP A 17 -7.93 12.03 -4.18
C ASP A 17 -6.44 11.99 -3.83
N VAL A 18 -5.84 10.79 -3.73
CA VAL A 18 -4.40 10.65 -3.52
C VAL A 18 -3.61 11.18 -4.71
N TRP A 19 -3.99 10.84 -5.94
CA TRP A 19 -3.32 11.33 -7.15
C TRP A 19 -3.40 12.85 -7.27
N VAL A 20 -4.58 13.42 -6.99
CA VAL A 20 -4.77 14.88 -6.99
C VAL A 20 -3.87 15.56 -5.95
N ARG A 21 -3.86 15.08 -4.70
CA ARG A 21 -3.08 15.69 -3.60
C ARG A 21 -1.57 15.56 -3.77
N THR A 22 -1.10 14.42 -4.27
CA THR A 22 0.34 14.18 -4.48
C THR A 22 0.91 14.97 -5.66
N GLY A 23 0.04 15.42 -6.58
CA GLY A 23 0.45 16.11 -7.80
C GLY A 23 1.13 15.18 -8.81
N CYS A 24 0.87 13.88 -8.68
CA CYS A 24 1.44 12.83 -9.54
C CYS A 24 0.45 12.35 -10.60
N LEU A 25 0.98 11.76 -11.67
CA LEU A 25 0.18 11.11 -12.70
C LEU A 25 0.00 9.62 -12.39
N PRO A 26 -1.23 9.09 -12.43
CA PRO A 26 -1.51 7.66 -12.30
C PRO A 26 -0.80 6.79 -13.35
N GLY A 27 -0.68 7.30 -14.59
CA GLY A 27 -0.10 6.55 -15.70
C GLY A 27 -0.98 5.40 -16.19
N LEU A 28 -2.31 5.56 -16.10
CA LEU A 28 -3.29 4.57 -16.56
C LEU A 28 -3.69 4.80 -18.02
N SER A 29 -4.04 6.04 -18.37
CA SER A 29 -4.31 6.49 -19.74
C SER A 29 -4.11 7.99 -19.84
N HIS A 30 -3.92 8.51 -21.05
CA HIS A 30 -3.79 9.94 -21.29
C HIS A 30 -5.01 10.72 -20.76
N GLU A 31 -6.21 10.20 -20.98
CA GLU A 31 -7.48 10.82 -20.53
C GLU A 31 -7.56 10.90 -19.00
N ILE A 32 -7.15 9.84 -18.29
CA ILE A 32 -7.14 9.82 -16.82
C ILE A 32 -6.10 10.79 -16.27
N ASP A 33 -4.91 10.82 -16.88
CA ASP A 33 -3.82 11.71 -16.47
C ASP A 33 -4.22 13.19 -16.69
N GLU A 34 -4.89 13.50 -17.80
CA GLU A 34 -5.42 14.82 -18.09
C GLU A 34 -6.54 15.20 -17.09
N MET A 35 -7.45 14.29 -16.77
CA MET A 35 -8.49 14.50 -15.76
C MET A 35 -7.88 14.87 -14.41
N ILE A 36 -6.86 14.13 -13.94
CA ILE A 36 -6.18 14.44 -12.67
C ILE A 36 -5.49 15.80 -12.73
N ASN A 37 -4.82 16.11 -13.84
CA ASN A 37 -4.17 17.40 -14.04
C ASN A 37 -5.18 18.57 -14.00
N ASN A 38 -6.35 18.40 -14.62
CA ASN A 38 -7.41 19.40 -14.65
C ASN A 38 -8.04 19.58 -13.26
N GLU A 39 -8.28 18.49 -12.51
CA GLU A 39 -8.77 18.58 -11.14
C GLU A 39 -7.78 19.32 -10.24
N ARG A 40 -6.47 19.04 -10.38
CA ARG A 40 -5.41 19.75 -9.66
C ARG A 40 -5.38 21.25 -9.97
N LYS A 41 -5.57 21.65 -11.24
CA LYS A 41 -5.66 23.06 -11.64
C LYS A 41 -6.87 23.77 -11.03
N ARG A 42 -8.00 23.05 -10.90
CA ARG A 42 -9.22 23.57 -10.29
C ARG A 42 -9.12 23.69 -8.77
N ARG A 43 -8.31 22.85 -8.13
CA ARG A 43 -8.17 22.73 -6.67
C ARG A 43 -6.71 22.72 -6.22
N PRO A 44 -5.95 23.81 -6.49
CA PRO A 44 -4.52 23.88 -6.15
C PRO A 44 -4.25 23.76 -4.65
N GLU A 45 -5.21 24.12 -3.80
CA GLU A 45 -5.14 24.04 -2.34
C GLU A 45 -5.00 22.62 -1.78
N LEU A 46 -5.36 21.59 -2.57
CA LEU A 46 -5.29 20.20 -2.15
C LEU A 46 -3.86 19.61 -2.24
N LEU A 47 -2.93 20.29 -2.89
CA LEU A 47 -1.56 19.80 -3.06
C LEU A 47 -0.84 19.72 -1.71
N THR A 48 -0.44 18.51 -1.30
CA THR A 48 0.21 18.26 0.00
C THR A 48 1.56 18.96 0.15
N SER A 49 2.19 19.34 -0.97
CA SER A 49 3.42 20.14 -1.00
C SER A 49 3.27 21.27 -2.03
N ARG A 50 3.45 22.51 -1.56
CA ARG A 50 3.50 23.74 -2.39
C ARG A 50 4.82 23.89 -3.17
N SER A 51 5.66 22.85 -3.22
CA SER A 51 6.86 22.85 -4.06
C SER A 51 6.50 22.90 -5.54
N ASN A 52 7.13 23.81 -6.30
CA ASN A 52 7.03 23.93 -7.76
C ASN A 52 7.72 22.77 -8.52
N MET A 53 7.53 21.53 -8.04
CA MET A 53 8.08 20.32 -8.63
C MET A 53 7.14 19.78 -9.70
N THR A 54 7.71 19.36 -10.83
CA THR A 54 6.97 18.64 -11.87
C THR A 54 6.56 17.24 -11.36
N TYR A 55 5.67 16.57 -12.10
CA TYR A 55 5.36 15.15 -11.82
C TYR A 55 6.62 14.28 -11.82
N HIS A 56 7.51 14.49 -12.80
CA HIS A 56 8.74 13.71 -12.93
C HIS A 56 9.65 13.89 -11.72
N ASP A 57 9.85 15.13 -11.26
CA ASP A 57 10.66 15.41 -10.08
C ASP A 57 10.08 14.76 -8.82
N ARG A 58 8.75 14.82 -8.66
CA ARG A 58 8.05 14.17 -7.54
C ARG A 58 8.25 12.65 -7.55
N LYS A 59 8.19 12.04 -8.74
CA LYS A 59 8.38 10.60 -8.90
C LYS A 59 9.81 10.19 -8.54
N LEU A 60 10.81 10.93 -9.04
CA LEU A 60 12.23 10.67 -8.72
C LEU A 60 12.54 10.88 -7.24
N ALA A 61 11.88 11.83 -6.60
CA ALA A 61 12.01 12.08 -5.16
C ALA A 61 11.25 11.07 -4.27
N GLY A 62 10.58 10.06 -4.85
CA GLY A 62 9.78 9.08 -4.09
C GLY A 62 8.49 9.66 -3.48
N LEU A 63 8.02 10.80 -3.98
CA LEU A 63 6.83 11.49 -3.49
C LEU A 63 5.55 11.04 -4.20
N CYS A 64 5.64 10.16 -5.20
CA CYS A 64 4.49 9.60 -5.90
C CYS A 64 4.12 8.22 -5.35
N PRO A 65 2.81 7.88 -5.31
CA PRO A 65 2.39 6.50 -5.13
C PRO A 65 2.91 5.63 -6.27
N LEU A 66 3.30 4.40 -5.96
CA LEU A 66 3.53 3.36 -6.96
C LEU A 66 2.18 2.91 -7.54
N ASN A 67 2.12 2.78 -8.87
CA ASN A 67 0.96 2.18 -9.54
C ASN A 67 1.05 0.64 -9.53
N ALA A 68 -0.03 -0.04 -9.93
CA ALA A 68 -0.09 -1.50 -9.88
C ALA A 68 1.03 -2.19 -10.69
N LEU A 69 1.43 -1.63 -11.84
CA LEU A 69 2.51 -2.18 -12.64
C LEU A 69 3.86 -2.09 -11.91
N GLU A 70 4.13 -0.95 -11.28
CA GLU A 70 5.36 -0.72 -10.51
C GLU A 70 5.41 -1.63 -9.27
N VAL A 71 4.30 -1.75 -8.54
CA VAL A 71 4.19 -2.69 -7.40
C VAL A 71 4.41 -4.13 -7.87
N THR A 72 3.79 -4.53 -8.99
CA THR A 72 3.98 -5.88 -9.56
C THR A 72 5.44 -6.15 -9.89
N ARG A 73 6.11 -5.21 -10.58
CA ARG A 73 7.53 -5.33 -10.93
C ARG A 73 8.41 -5.42 -9.68
N LEU A 74 8.12 -4.62 -8.67
CA LEU A 74 8.88 -4.64 -7.42
C LEU A 74 8.74 -5.98 -6.70
N LEU A 75 7.52 -6.51 -6.55
CA LEU A 75 7.29 -7.81 -5.93
C LEU A 75 8.03 -8.94 -6.68
N LYS A 76 8.01 -8.92 -8.01
CA LYS A 76 8.76 -9.88 -8.82
C LYS A 76 10.27 -9.75 -8.61
N ALA A 77 10.80 -8.53 -8.59
CA ALA A 77 12.22 -8.27 -8.36
C ALA A 77 12.67 -8.72 -6.96
N LEU A 78 11.78 -8.63 -5.96
CA LEU A 78 12.00 -9.14 -4.60
C LEU A 78 11.82 -10.66 -4.48
N GLY A 79 11.52 -11.37 -5.58
CA GLY A 79 11.40 -12.83 -5.60
C GLY A 79 10.06 -13.37 -5.10
N ALA A 80 9.00 -12.55 -5.07
CA ALA A 80 7.67 -13.04 -4.72
C ALA A 80 7.21 -14.13 -5.74
N PRO A 81 6.85 -15.34 -5.29
CA PRO A 81 6.37 -16.38 -6.19
C PRO A 81 4.98 -16.01 -6.72
N LYS A 82 4.62 -16.51 -7.91
CA LYS A 82 3.25 -16.31 -8.45
C LYS A 82 2.15 -16.81 -7.51
N SER A 83 2.42 -17.86 -6.73
CA SER A 83 1.51 -18.40 -5.72
C SER A 83 1.46 -17.55 -4.43
N ALA A 84 2.16 -16.42 -4.36
CA ALA A 84 2.09 -15.53 -3.21
C ALA A 84 0.64 -15.11 -2.97
N ARG A 85 0.20 -15.26 -1.72
CA ARG A 85 -1.10 -14.76 -1.28
C ARG A 85 -0.94 -13.31 -0.89
N ILE A 86 -1.76 -12.47 -1.48
CA ILE A 86 -1.72 -11.03 -1.31
C ILE A 86 -3.05 -10.58 -0.72
N TYR A 87 -2.96 -9.88 0.40
CA TYR A 87 -4.01 -9.02 0.88
C TYR A 87 -3.74 -7.60 0.39
N TRP A 88 -4.70 -6.91 -0.19
CA TRP A 88 -4.56 -5.49 -0.52
C TRP A 88 -5.54 -4.64 0.27
N ALA A 89 -4.97 -3.67 0.99
CA ALA A 89 -5.66 -2.63 1.75
C ALA A 89 -5.71 -1.35 0.91
N GLY A 90 -6.85 -0.67 0.95
CA GLY A 90 -7.05 0.56 0.20
C GLY A 90 -8.51 0.85 -0.13
N GLY A 91 -8.76 2.06 -0.63
CA GLY A 91 -10.04 2.43 -1.21
C GLY A 91 -10.20 1.96 -2.65
N ILE A 92 -11.24 2.48 -3.32
CA ILE A 92 -11.48 2.20 -4.73
C ILE A 92 -10.37 2.86 -5.56
N PRO A 93 -9.56 2.08 -6.29
CA PRO A 93 -8.52 2.63 -7.15
C PRO A 93 -9.14 3.46 -8.28
N LEU A 94 -8.48 4.55 -8.66
CA LEU A 94 -8.81 5.29 -9.87
C LEU A 94 -8.65 4.35 -11.08
N GLY A 95 -9.67 4.26 -11.92
CA GLY A 95 -9.72 3.27 -13.00
C GLY A 95 -10.26 1.90 -12.59
N GLY A 96 -10.79 1.75 -11.38
CA GLY A 96 -11.53 0.56 -10.97
C GLY A 96 -10.67 -0.70 -10.83
N LYS A 97 -11.30 -1.87 -10.92
CA LYS A 97 -10.60 -3.15 -10.77
C LYS A 97 -9.56 -3.35 -11.88
N GLU A 98 -9.78 -2.75 -13.04
CA GLU A 98 -8.90 -2.77 -14.21
C GLU A 98 -7.54 -2.15 -13.90
N ALA A 99 -7.49 -1.12 -13.05
CA ALA A 99 -6.23 -0.52 -12.61
C ALA A 99 -5.34 -1.49 -11.81
N LEU A 100 -5.92 -2.57 -11.26
CA LEU A 100 -5.20 -3.62 -10.52
C LEU A 100 -4.81 -4.81 -11.41
N GLN A 101 -5.16 -4.80 -12.69
CA GLN A 101 -4.89 -5.90 -13.63
C GLN A 101 -3.44 -6.40 -13.64
N PRO A 102 -2.40 -5.53 -13.57
CA PRO A 102 -1.02 -6.00 -13.52
C PRO A 102 -0.73 -6.91 -12.32
N LEU A 103 -1.34 -6.61 -11.16
CA LEU A 103 -1.18 -7.40 -9.94
C LEU A 103 -1.98 -8.70 -10.01
N THR A 104 -3.25 -8.63 -10.39
CA THR A 104 -4.13 -9.81 -10.41
C THR A 104 -3.74 -10.83 -11.47
N SER A 105 -3.10 -10.39 -12.55
CA SER A 105 -2.60 -11.28 -13.61
C SER A 105 -1.32 -12.03 -13.21
N GLU A 106 -0.46 -11.42 -12.37
CA GLU A 106 0.77 -12.05 -11.90
C GLU A 106 0.52 -12.90 -10.64
N PHE A 107 -0.33 -12.43 -9.73
CA PHE A 107 -0.62 -13.03 -8.43
C PHE A 107 -2.11 -13.39 -8.33
N PRO A 108 -2.53 -14.61 -8.70
CA PRO A 108 -3.95 -15.01 -8.70
C PRO A 108 -4.59 -15.10 -7.31
N HIS A 109 -3.79 -15.18 -6.24
CA HIS A 109 -4.30 -15.19 -4.86
C HIS A 109 -4.32 -13.78 -4.27
N PHE A 110 -5.19 -12.93 -4.81
CA PHE A 110 -5.24 -11.49 -4.50
C PHE A 110 -6.60 -11.13 -3.92
N PHE A 111 -6.63 -10.71 -2.64
CA PHE A 111 -7.85 -10.53 -1.86
C PHE A 111 -7.87 -9.17 -1.16
N ASN A 112 -9.04 -8.56 -1.00
CA ASN A 112 -9.28 -7.45 -0.07
C ASN A 112 -10.29 -7.83 1.03
N LYS A 113 -10.63 -6.87 1.88
CA LYS A 113 -11.67 -7.04 2.92
C LYS A 113 -13.01 -7.48 2.33
N GLU A 114 -13.41 -6.98 1.16
CA GLU A 114 -14.65 -7.35 0.49
C GLU A 114 -14.66 -8.83 0.03
N ASP A 115 -13.51 -9.37 -0.40
CA ASP A 115 -13.36 -10.78 -0.79
C ASP A 115 -13.33 -11.73 0.42
N LEU A 116 -12.91 -11.23 1.59
CA LEU A 116 -12.77 -12.02 2.81
C LEU A 116 -14.02 -12.04 3.68
N ALA A 117 -14.83 -10.99 3.61
CA ALA A 117 -16.01 -10.84 4.43
C ALA A 117 -17.15 -11.74 3.97
N LEU A 118 -17.98 -12.17 4.92
CA LEU A 118 -19.23 -12.85 4.62
C LEU A 118 -20.23 -11.88 3.97
N PRO A 119 -21.19 -12.37 3.16
CA PRO A 119 -22.25 -11.54 2.63
C PRO A 119 -22.96 -10.74 3.74
N GLY A 120 -23.03 -9.43 3.59
CA GLY A 120 -23.66 -8.52 4.56
C GLY A 120 -22.79 -8.10 5.75
N GLU A 121 -21.65 -8.75 6.00
CA GLU A 121 -20.81 -8.47 7.18
C GLU A 121 -20.24 -7.05 7.19
N LEU A 122 -19.95 -6.49 6.01
CA LEU A 122 -19.41 -5.13 5.87
C LEU A 122 -20.49 -4.03 5.78
N GLU A 123 -21.76 -4.38 5.58
CA GLU A 123 -22.84 -3.39 5.38
C GLU A 123 -22.97 -2.37 6.53
N PRO A 124 -22.87 -2.75 7.82
CA PRO A 124 -22.94 -1.80 8.93
C PRO A 124 -21.80 -0.76 8.95
N PHE A 125 -20.72 -1.03 8.21
CA PHE A 125 -19.50 -0.22 8.17
C PHE A 125 -19.30 0.49 6.83
N ALA A 126 -20.08 0.19 5.80
CA ALA A 126 -19.87 0.68 4.43
C ALA A 126 -19.76 2.22 4.31
N LYS A 127 -20.44 2.97 5.19
CA LYS A 127 -20.39 4.45 5.23
C LYS A 127 -19.42 5.02 6.28
N LYS A 128 -18.66 4.16 6.96
CA LYS A 128 -17.76 4.52 8.06
C LYS A 128 -16.32 4.26 7.63
N ALA A 129 -15.77 5.20 6.85
CA ALA A 129 -14.44 5.07 6.24
C ALA A 129 -13.35 4.71 7.25
N SER A 130 -13.36 5.30 8.45
CA SER A 130 -12.38 4.99 9.50
C SER A 130 -12.47 3.54 10.00
N LEU A 131 -13.66 2.96 10.08
CA LEU A 131 -13.83 1.56 10.48
C LEU A 131 -13.42 0.61 9.35
N MET A 132 -13.74 0.94 8.10
CA MET A 132 -13.27 0.18 6.94
C MET A 132 -11.74 0.16 6.87
N ALA A 133 -11.09 1.31 7.15
CA ALA A 133 -9.63 1.40 7.23
C ALA A 133 -9.06 0.64 8.44
N ALA A 134 -9.79 0.56 9.57
CA ALA A 134 -9.37 -0.22 10.73
C ALA A 134 -9.38 -1.74 10.42
N LEU A 135 -10.34 -2.23 9.63
CA LEU A 135 -10.33 -3.61 9.16
C LEU A 135 -9.09 -3.90 8.31
N ASP A 136 -8.77 -3.00 7.37
CA ASP A 136 -7.55 -3.08 6.58
C ASP A 136 -6.29 -3.10 7.45
N TYR A 137 -6.26 -2.30 8.52
CA TYR A 137 -5.16 -2.28 9.49
C TYR A 137 -4.97 -3.64 10.18
N ILE A 138 -6.05 -4.21 10.73
CA ILE A 138 -6.00 -5.47 11.48
C ILE A 138 -5.49 -6.62 10.60
N VAL A 139 -5.99 -6.72 9.36
CA VAL A 139 -5.53 -7.77 8.44
C VAL A 139 -4.09 -7.53 8.03
N THR A 140 -3.70 -6.28 7.78
CA THR A 140 -2.33 -5.95 7.35
C THR A 140 -1.31 -6.17 8.47
N GLU A 141 -1.63 -5.82 9.71
CA GLU A 141 -0.78 -6.05 10.89
C GLU A 141 -0.44 -7.53 11.07
N ASN A 142 -1.37 -8.42 10.75
CA ASN A 142 -1.21 -9.87 10.90
C ASN A 142 -0.48 -10.52 9.71
N SER A 143 0.14 -9.75 8.82
CA SER A 143 0.84 -10.24 7.63
C SER A 143 2.30 -10.59 7.90
N ASN A 144 2.93 -11.31 6.97
CA ASN A 144 4.35 -11.67 7.07
C ASN A 144 5.27 -10.64 6.41
N VAL A 145 4.74 -9.95 5.41
CA VAL A 145 5.43 -8.89 4.67
C VAL A 145 4.42 -7.79 4.45
N PHE A 146 4.82 -6.56 4.76
CA PHE A 146 4.02 -5.37 4.50
C PHE A 146 4.75 -4.46 3.52
N MET A 147 4.01 -3.95 2.54
CA MET A 147 4.53 -2.96 1.60
C MET A 147 3.46 -1.88 1.30
N PRO A 148 3.71 -0.63 1.68
CA PRO A 148 2.87 0.48 1.23
C PRO A 148 3.28 0.94 -0.17
N SER A 149 2.31 1.30 -1.02
CA SER A 149 2.59 1.91 -2.33
C SER A 149 2.92 3.40 -2.21
N HIS A 150 2.57 4.03 -1.08
CA HIS A 150 2.87 5.43 -0.79
C HIS A 150 2.92 5.67 0.73
N GLY A 151 3.58 6.75 1.12
CA GLY A 151 3.57 7.24 2.50
C GLY A 151 2.16 7.61 3.00
N GLY A 152 2.01 7.66 4.32
CA GLY A 152 0.76 8.00 4.99
C GLY A 152 0.63 7.32 6.35
N ASN A 153 -0.40 7.68 7.11
CA ASN A 153 -0.54 7.29 8.51
C ASN A 153 -0.44 5.77 8.73
N MET A 154 -1.14 4.97 7.93
CA MET A 154 -1.07 3.50 8.01
C MET A 154 0.32 2.97 7.66
N GLY A 155 0.96 3.52 6.61
CA GLY A 155 2.32 3.14 6.23
C GLY A 155 3.32 3.38 7.37
N HIS A 156 3.27 4.57 7.99
CA HIS A 156 4.14 4.91 9.12
C HIS A 156 3.86 4.05 10.35
N ALA A 157 2.59 3.86 10.72
CA ALA A 157 2.21 3.07 11.88
C ALA A 157 2.67 1.61 11.77
N LEU A 158 2.44 0.98 10.61
CA LEU A 158 2.80 -0.42 10.40
C LEU A 158 4.29 -0.62 10.13
N GLN A 159 4.97 0.36 9.52
CA GLN A 159 6.42 0.29 9.38
C GLN A 159 7.11 0.26 10.75
N VAL A 160 6.63 1.06 11.71
CA VAL A 160 7.10 0.98 13.10
C VAL A 160 6.74 -0.38 13.70
N LEU A 161 5.47 -0.78 13.63
CA LEU A 161 4.98 -1.97 14.32
C LEU A 161 5.62 -3.28 13.83
N LEU A 162 5.85 -3.42 12.52
CA LEU A 162 6.40 -4.64 11.93
C LEU A 162 7.93 -4.70 11.99
N LEU A 163 8.61 -3.56 12.09
CA LEU A 163 10.08 -3.50 12.26
C LEU A 163 10.51 -3.58 13.73
N LEU A 164 9.67 -3.16 14.68
CA LEU A 164 9.98 -3.23 16.12
C LEU A 164 10.35 -4.64 16.60
N PRO A 165 9.61 -5.71 16.27
CA PRO A 165 9.98 -7.07 16.67
C PRO A 165 11.33 -7.51 16.09
N LEU A 166 11.61 -7.16 14.82
CA LEU A 166 12.89 -7.43 14.16
C LEU A 166 14.04 -6.68 14.83
N TYR A 167 13.81 -5.43 15.21
CA TYR A 167 14.77 -4.61 15.92
C TYR A 167 15.04 -5.15 17.33
N ILE A 168 14.00 -5.56 18.07
CA ILE A 168 14.14 -6.18 19.40
C ILE A 168 14.88 -7.52 19.29
N THR A 169 14.55 -8.36 18.31
CA THR A 169 15.30 -9.62 18.10
C THR A 169 16.75 -9.36 17.73
N PHE A 170 17.02 -8.37 16.89
CA PHE A 170 18.39 -7.95 16.55
C PHE A 170 19.16 -7.46 17.79
N LEU A 171 18.56 -6.59 18.61
CA LEU A 171 19.15 -6.10 19.86
C LEU A 171 19.41 -7.24 20.86
N ASN A 172 18.45 -8.14 21.05
CA ASN A 172 18.63 -9.30 21.91
C ASN A 172 19.76 -10.21 21.42
N ARG A 173 19.93 -10.36 20.10
CA ARG A 173 21.03 -11.13 19.52
C ARG A 173 22.37 -10.46 19.75
N ILE A 174 22.47 -9.13 19.61
CA ILE A 174 23.68 -8.36 19.94
C ILE A 174 24.02 -8.48 21.42
N MET A 175 23.04 -8.33 22.31
CA MET A 175 23.24 -8.43 23.76
C MET A 175 23.70 -9.84 24.17
N LEU A 176 23.17 -10.90 23.55
CA LEU A 176 23.63 -12.27 23.78
C LEU A 176 25.05 -12.52 23.27
N ILE A 177 25.45 -11.89 22.15
CA ILE A 177 26.84 -11.97 21.65
C ILE A 177 27.78 -11.22 22.60
N GLY A 178 27.41 -10.03 23.08
CA GLY A 178 28.21 -9.26 24.04
C GLY A 178 28.35 -9.92 25.42
N LEU A 179 27.41 -10.80 25.82
CA LEU A 179 27.52 -11.61 27.03
C LEU A 179 28.38 -12.87 26.85
N SER A 180 28.61 -13.30 25.60
CA SER A 180 29.43 -14.48 25.29
C SER A 180 30.94 -14.17 25.23
N GLU A 181 31.34 -12.90 25.16
CA GLU A 181 32.75 -12.48 25.13
C GLU A 181 33.34 -12.22 26.54
N HIS A 182 32.57 -12.46 27.60
CA HIS A 182 32.96 -12.25 29.00
C HIS A 182 32.91 -13.52 29.89
N VAL A 183 32.94 -14.72 29.28
CA VAL A 183 33.09 -16.01 29.99
C VAL A 183 34.33 -16.74 29.50
#